data_AF-A0A970BJ36-F1
#
_entry.id   AF-A0A970BJ36-F1
#
_cell.length_a   1.000
_cell.length_b   1.000
_cell.length_c   1.000
_cell.angle_alpha   90.00
_cell.angle_beta   90.00
_cell.angle_gamma   90.00
#
_symmetry.space_group_name_H-M   'P 1'
#
loop_
_entity.id
_entity.type
_entity.pdbx_description
1 polymer ?
#
loop_
_entity_poly.entity_id
_entity_poly.type
_entity_poly.pdbx_seq_one_letter_code
_entity_poly.pdbx_strand_id
1 'polypeptide(L)'
;VQVDPERIGRIAARVALEADTGVIVVAEPRTGGEEERLQRCQKLIGGLNSQGVIIEAVVPNLGAETPRLTDFEDRVVVAVTDTGGVAFDAAYQETDLVATGTVARTLRQKGTEPAYTAAQRGIELMRQSAGVAVVAASGNSQEDILAARFIVETISVLAAQQGIPCQVIWD
;
A
#
# COMPACT_ATOMS: atom_id res chain seq x y z
N VAL A 1 7.18 2.88 -15.59
CA VAL A 1 7.85 2.05 -14.56
C VAL A 1 7.52 0.59 -14.80
N GLN A 2 8.42 -0.34 -14.45
CA GLN A 2 8.15 -1.77 -14.56
C GLN A 2 7.18 -2.17 -13.45
N VAL A 3 6.16 -2.97 -13.77
CA VAL A 3 5.15 -3.47 -12.83
C VAL A 3 4.81 -4.91 -13.16
N ASP A 4 4.47 -5.72 -12.16
CA ASP A 4 3.98 -7.08 -12.31
C ASP A 4 2.80 -7.35 -11.35
N PRO A 5 1.58 -6.90 -11.71
CA PRO A 5 0.39 -7.12 -10.87
C PRO A 5 0.07 -8.59 -10.66
N GLU A 6 0.50 -9.48 -11.57
CA GLU A 6 0.30 -10.91 -11.45
C GLU A 6 1.19 -11.50 -10.35
N ARG A 7 2.46 -11.06 -10.25
CA ARG A 7 3.34 -11.38 -9.12
C ARG A 7 2.75 -10.89 -7.79
N ILE A 8 2.23 -9.67 -7.74
CA ILE A 8 1.54 -9.16 -6.54
C ILE A 8 0.37 -10.07 -6.16
N GLY A 9 -0.41 -10.53 -7.14
CA GLY A 9 -1.50 -11.49 -6.93
C GLY A 9 -1.03 -12.82 -6.33
N ARG A 10 0.06 -13.39 -6.86
CA ARG A 10 0.64 -14.63 -6.32
C ARG A 10 1.14 -14.47 -4.88
N ILE A 11 1.73 -13.32 -4.55
CA ILE A 11 2.20 -13.02 -3.19
C ILE A 11 1.02 -12.88 -2.23
N ALA A 12 0.01 -12.09 -2.59
CA ALA A 12 -1.18 -11.91 -1.78
C ALA A 12 -1.90 -13.25 -1.53
N ALA A 13 -2.00 -14.10 -2.56
CA ALA A 13 -2.56 -15.45 -2.42
C ALA A 13 -1.75 -16.30 -1.44
N ARG A 14 -0.42 -16.27 -1.51
CA ARG A 14 0.42 -17.01 -0.57
C ARG A 14 0.19 -16.56 0.88
N VAL A 15 0.19 -15.25 1.12
CA VAL A 15 -0.06 -14.69 2.45
C VAL A 15 -1.44 -15.12 2.98
N ALA A 16 -2.46 -15.11 2.12
CA ALA A 16 -3.81 -15.51 2.48
C ALA A 16 -3.90 -17.02 2.80
N LEU A 17 -3.26 -17.86 2.00
CA LEU A 17 -3.22 -19.31 2.23
C LEU A 17 -2.43 -19.67 3.50
N GLU A 18 -1.31 -19.00 3.77
CA GLU A 18 -0.52 -19.19 5.00
C GLU A 18 -1.29 -18.78 6.26
N ALA A 19 -2.21 -17.81 6.13
CA ALA A 19 -3.07 -17.33 7.20
C ALA A 19 -4.46 -18.02 7.25
N ASP A 20 -4.70 -19.04 6.41
CA ASP A 20 -5.99 -19.73 6.26
C ASP A 20 -7.18 -18.78 6.07
N THR A 21 -7.03 -17.81 5.15
CA THR A 21 -8.01 -16.77 4.90
C THR A 21 -8.20 -16.46 3.40
N GLY A 22 -9.21 -15.68 3.09
CA GLY A 22 -9.49 -15.19 1.74
C GLY A 22 -8.90 -13.82 1.43
N VAL A 23 -9.04 -13.42 0.16
CA VAL A 23 -8.59 -12.15 -0.38
C VAL A 23 -9.76 -11.25 -0.75
N ILE A 24 -9.70 -9.99 -0.34
CA ILE A 24 -10.61 -8.94 -0.80
C ILE A 24 -9.85 -8.00 -1.72
N VAL A 25 -10.37 -7.80 -2.92
CA VAL A 25 -9.80 -6.85 -3.89
C VAL A 25 -10.57 -5.54 -3.80
N VAL A 26 -9.85 -4.45 -3.53
CA VAL A 26 -10.38 -3.09 -3.55
C VAL A 26 -9.92 -2.41 -4.83
N ALA A 27 -10.82 -2.08 -5.75
CA ALA A 27 -10.44 -1.64 -7.09
C ALA A 27 -11.07 -0.30 -7.50
N GLU A 28 -10.35 0.43 -8.34
CA GLU A 28 -10.91 1.52 -9.14
C GLU A 28 -11.60 0.96 -10.41
N PRO A 29 -12.59 1.67 -11.01
CA PRO A 29 -13.08 2.98 -10.61
C PRO A 29 -14.06 2.93 -9.42
N ARG A 30 -14.15 4.06 -8.70
CA ARG A 30 -15.08 4.26 -7.57
C ARG A 30 -16.53 4.16 -7.99
N THR A 31 -16.84 4.72 -9.16
CA THR A 31 -18.14 4.69 -9.82
C THR A 31 -17.99 3.89 -11.10
N GLY A 32 -18.84 2.89 -11.31
CA GLY A 32 -18.75 1.99 -12.46
C GLY A 32 -19.26 0.60 -12.13
N GLY A 33 -19.45 -0.20 -13.17
CA GLY A 33 -19.89 -1.58 -13.05
C GLY A 33 -18.81 -2.47 -12.43
N GLU A 34 -19.24 -3.59 -11.86
CA GLU A 34 -18.32 -4.64 -11.38
C GLU A 34 -17.43 -5.17 -12.50
N GLU A 35 -17.98 -5.29 -13.73
CA GLU A 35 -17.25 -5.77 -14.89
C GLU A 35 -16.03 -4.89 -15.24
N GLU A 36 -16.16 -3.56 -15.16
CA GLU A 36 -15.03 -2.65 -15.40
C GLU A 36 -13.94 -2.81 -14.33
N ARG A 37 -14.32 -2.98 -13.06
CA ARG A 37 -13.38 -3.26 -11.96
C ARG A 37 -12.65 -4.58 -12.19
N LEU A 38 -13.39 -5.64 -12.55
CA LEU A 38 -12.80 -6.95 -12.84
C LEU A 38 -11.83 -6.87 -14.02
N GLN A 39 -12.15 -6.10 -15.06
CA GLN A 39 -11.27 -5.88 -16.20
C GLN A 39 -9.93 -5.24 -15.78
N ARG A 40 -9.95 -4.23 -14.92
CA ARG A 40 -8.71 -3.61 -14.40
C ARG A 40 -7.90 -4.54 -13.52
N CYS A 41 -8.56 -5.46 -12.81
CA CYS A 41 -7.93 -6.41 -11.92
C CYS A 41 -7.47 -7.71 -12.60
N GLN A 42 -7.65 -7.90 -13.92
CA GLN A 42 -7.43 -9.19 -14.59
C GLN A 42 -6.07 -9.83 -14.30
N LYS A 43 -4.98 -9.05 -14.36
CA LYS A 43 -3.63 -9.56 -14.06
C LYS A 43 -3.47 -10.00 -12.61
N LEU A 44 -3.95 -9.18 -11.67
CA LEU A 44 -3.95 -9.51 -10.25
C LEU A 44 -4.76 -10.78 -9.98
N ILE A 45 -5.98 -10.85 -10.53
CA ILE A 45 -6.90 -11.99 -10.40
C ILE A 45 -6.27 -13.25 -11.01
N GLY A 46 -5.58 -13.13 -12.15
CA GLY A 46 -4.81 -14.24 -12.74
C GLY A 46 -3.76 -14.78 -11.76
N GLY A 47 -3.01 -13.89 -11.11
CA GLY A 47 -2.05 -14.25 -10.07
C GLY A 47 -2.70 -14.94 -8.87
N LEU A 48 -3.80 -14.41 -8.36
CA LEU A 48 -4.57 -14.99 -7.25
C LEU A 48 -5.09 -16.40 -7.59
N ASN A 49 -5.79 -16.53 -8.72
CA ASN A 49 -6.37 -17.78 -9.17
C ASN A 49 -5.32 -18.86 -9.45
N SER A 50 -4.13 -18.47 -9.92
CA SER A 50 -3.02 -19.43 -10.17
C SER A 50 -2.57 -20.17 -8.91
N GLN A 51 -2.85 -19.63 -7.73
CA GLN A 51 -2.53 -20.22 -6.43
C GLN A 51 -3.74 -20.90 -5.75
N GLY A 52 -4.94 -20.78 -6.34
CA GLY A 52 -6.16 -21.39 -5.80
C GLY A 52 -6.74 -20.73 -4.54
N VAL A 53 -6.37 -19.47 -4.25
CA VAL A 53 -6.94 -18.74 -3.12
C VAL A 53 -8.39 -18.31 -3.38
N ILE A 54 -9.19 -18.20 -2.32
CA ILE A 54 -10.56 -17.70 -2.40
C ILE A 54 -10.52 -16.16 -2.48
N ILE A 55 -11.09 -15.62 -3.57
CA ILE A 55 -11.39 -14.19 -3.68
C ILE A 55 -12.80 -13.98 -3.11
N GLU A 56 -12.91 -13.39 -1.93
CA GLU A 56 -14.19 -13.27 -1.21
C GLU A 56 -15.05 -12.12 -1.75
N ALA A 57 -14.43 -11.03 -2.17
CA ALA A 57 -15.14 -9.88 -2.74
C ALA A 57 -14.23 -9.03 -3.63
N VAL A 58 -14.84 -8.37 -4.61
CA VAL A 58 -14.23 -7.28 -5.37
C VAL A 58 -15.07 -6.02 -5.16
N VAL A 59 -14.55 -5.07 -4.38
CA VAL A 59 -15.28 -3.87 -3.94
C VAL A 59 -14.66 -2.59 -4.50
N PRO A 60 -15.45 -1.52 -4.70
CA PRO A 60 -14.91 -0.23 -5.12
C PRO A 60 -14.06 0.44 -4.03
N ASN A 61 -13.03 1.18 -4.44
CA ASN A 61 -12.25 2.04 -3.55
C ASN A 61 -13.03 3.32 -3.21
N LEU A 62 -13.80 3.31 -2.12
CA LEU A 62 -14.57 4.47 -1.64
C LEU A 62 -13.86 5.25 -0.52
N GLY A 63 -12.53 5.07 -0.38
CA GLY A 63 -11.76 5.70 0.70
C GLY A 63 -12.27 5.24 2.07
N ALA A 64 -12.67 6.20 2.92
CA ALA A 64 -13.12 5.95 4.29
C ALA A 64 -14.40 5.09 4.40
N GLU A 65 -15.18 4.99 3.33
CA GLU A 65 -16.40 4.18 3.29
C GLU A 65 -16.15 2.73 2.86
N THR A 66 -14.98 2.43 2.27
CA THR A 66 -14.61 1.07 1.82
C THR A 66 -14.77 0.01 2.91
N PRO A 67 -14.33 0.24 4.16
CA PRO A 67 -14.46 -0.75 5.23
C PRO A 67 -15.91 -1.08 5.63
N ARG A 68 -16.91 -0.36 5.11
CA ARG A 68 -18.34 -0.63 5.37
C ARG A 68 -18.99 -1.52 4.32
N LEU A 69 -18.29 -1.85 3.24
CA LEU A 69 -18.84 -2.60 2.09
C LEU A 69 -18.82 -4.11 2.30
N THR A 70 -17.89 -4.60 3.11
CA THR A 70 -17.71 -6.02 3.42
C THR A 70 -16.95 -6.15 4.73
N ASP A 71 -16.88 -7.35 5.29
CA ASP A 71 -16.02 -7.63 6.43
C ASP A 71 -14.56 -7.76 5.96
N PHE A 72 -13.67 -6.98 6.56
CA PHE A 72 -12.23 -6.99 6.27
C PHE A 72 -11.41 -7.64 7.40
N GLU A 73 -12.06 -8.05 8.49
CA GLU A 73 -11.40 -8.67 9.62
C GLU A 73 -10.75 -10.00 9.20
N ASP A 74 -9.49 -10.17 9.59
CA ASP A 74 -8.66 -11.34 9.26
C ASP A 74 -8.59 -11.66 7.75
N ARG A 75 -8.70 -10.67 6.86
CA ARG A 75 -8.56 -10.84 5.40
C ARG A 75 -7.29 -10.22 4.84
N VAL A 76 -6.76 -10.83 3.78
CA VAL A 76 -5.75 -10.18 2.95
C VAL A 76 -6.44 -9.22 2.00
N VAL A 77 -6.03 -7.95 2.02
CA VAL A 77 -6.63 -6.90 1.19
C VAL A 77 -5.63 -6.45 0.13
N VAL A 78 -6.05 -6.48 -1.13
CA VAL A 78 -5.24 -5.97 -2.24
C VAL A 78 -5.95 -4.79 -2.90
N ALA A 79 -5.31 -3.64 -2.88
CA ALA A 79 -5.84 -2.43 -3.51
C ALA A 79 -5.26 -2.24 -4.93
N VAL A 80 -6.12 -2.20 -5.94
CA VAL A 80 -5.78 -1.88 -7.34
C VAL A 80 -6.14 -0.43 -7.59
N THR A 81 -5.13 0.43 -7.64
CA THR A 81 -5.28 1.88 -7.82
C THR A 81 -4.34 2.40 -8.91
N ASP A 82 -4.78 3.42 -9.63
CA ASP A 82 -4.12 3.93 -10.84
C ASP A 82 -2.74 4.55 -10.56
N THR A 83 -2.54 5.13 -9.37
CA THR A 83 -1.25 5.77 -8.97
C THR A 83 -0.55 5.02 -7.85
N GLY A 84 -1.20 4.81 -6.71
CA GLY A 84 -0.62 4.16 -5.53
C GLY A 84 -0.21 2.72 -5.78
N GLY A 85 -1.04 1.96 -6.49
CA GLY A 85 -0.79 0.56 -6.84
C GLY A 85 0.39 0.43 -7.79
N VAL A 86 0.48 1.31 -8.78
CA VAL A 86 1.60 1.36 -9.74
C VAL A 86 2.91 1.71 -9.03
N ALA A 87 2.90 2.70 -8.12
CA ALA A 87 4.09 3.09 -7.37
C ALA A 87 4.57 1.98 -6.43
N PHE A 88 3.64 1.32 -5.73
CA PHE A 88 3.95 0.19 -4.85
C PHE A 88 4.51 -0.99 -5.64
N ASP A 89 3.84 -1.41 -6.72
CA ASP A 89 4.26 -2.53 -7.56
C ASP A 89 5.66 -2.27 -8.15
N ALA A 90 5.90 -1.07 -8.67
CA ALA A 90 7.21 -0.69 -9.20
C ALA A 90 8.32 -0.75 -8.15
N ALA A 91 8.08 -0.26 -6.93
CA ALA A 91 9.03 -0.39 -5.83
C ALA A 91 9.27 -1.87 -5.47
N TYR A 92 8.22 -2.68 -5.52
CA TYR A 92 8.26 -4.10 -5.20
C TYR A 92 9.02 -4.95 -6.24
N GLN A 93 9.21 -4.43 -7.46
CA GLN A 93 10.07 -5.07 -8.47
C GLN A 93 11.56 -4.92 -8.13
N GLU A 94 11.94 -3.89 -7.38
CA GLU A 94 13.34 -3.61 -7.00
C GLU A 94 13.68 -4.21 -5.64
N THR A 95 12.73 -4.29 -4.72
CA THR A 95 12.93 -4.83 -3.36
C THR A 95 11.61 -5.30 -2.74
N ASP A 96 11.65 -6.36 -1.93
CA ASP A 96 10.46 -6.80 -1.18
C ASP A 96 10.23 -5.96 0.11
N LEU A 97 11.16 -5.05 0.44
CA LEU A 97 11.10 -4.14 1.60
C LEU A 97 10.33 -2.85 1.28
N VAL A 98 9.02 -2.99 1.06
CA VAL A 98 8.13 -1.86 0.71
C VAL A 98 7.02 -1.71 1.75
N ALA A 99 6.76 -0.48 2.18
CA ALA A 99 5.65 -0.15 3.06
C ALA A 99 4.82 1.01 2.49
N THR A 100 3.55 1.08 2.89
CA THR A 100 2.67 2.21 2.58
C THR A 100 2.56 3.16 3.77
N GLY A 101 2.40 4.44 3.47
CA GLY A 101 2.24 5.52 4.44
C GLY A 101 1.21 6.53 3.96
N THR A 102 0.50 7.17 4.91
CA THR A 102 -0.44 8.25 4.62
C THR A 102 -0.41 9.27 5.74
N VAL A 103 -0.75 10.51 5.43
CA VAL A 103 -1.04 11.57 6.40
C VAL A 103 -2.54 11.76 6.62
N ALA A 104 -3.36 11.12 5.78
CA ALA A 104 -4.81 11.19 5.88
C ALA A 104 -5.31 10.42 7.10
N ARG A 105 -6.40 10.91 7.70
CA ARG A 105 -7.07 10.25 8.82
C ARG A 105 -7.49 8.83 8.43
N THR A 106 -7.38 7.91 9.38
CA THR A 106 -7.95 6.56 9.24
C THR A 106 -9.11 6.39 10.21
N LEU A 107 -9.77 5.23 10.21
CA LEU A 107 -10.84 4.94 11.16
C LEU A 107 -10.34 4.97 12.63
N ARG A 108 -9.09 4.56 12.86
CA ARG A 108 -8.51 4.40 14.20
C ARG A 108 -7.50 5.50 14.56
N GLN A 109 -7.00 6.26 13.59
CA GLN A 109 -5.93 7.25 13.81
C GLN A 109 -6.35 8.65 13.36
N LYS A 110 -6.00 9.64 14.18
CA LYS A 110 -6.37 11.06 14.00
C LYS A 110 -5.15 11.96 14.03
N GLY A 111 -5.31 13.19 13.53
CA GLY A 111 -4.24 14.18 13.53
C GLY A 111 -3.00 13.68 12.79
N THR A 112 -1.85 13.68 13.45
CA THR A 112 -0.56 13.27 12.88
C THR A 112 -0.24 11.79 13.09
N GLU A 113 -1.06 11.03 13.83
CA GLU A 113 -0.83 9.62 14.14
C GLU A 113 -0.57 8.72 12.91
N PRO A 114 -1.27 8.90 11.75
CA PRO A 114 -0.97 8.13 10.54
C PRO A 114 0.47 8.34 10.04
N ALA A 115 0.96 9.58 10.08
CA ALA A 115 2.31 9.92 9.66
C ALA A 115 3.37 9.34 10.61
N TYR A 116 3.12 9.37 11.93
CA TYR A 116 3.98 8.71 12.91
C TYR A 116 4.07 7.20 12.68
N THR A 117 2.94 6.56 12.38
CA THR A 117 2.90 5.12 12.06
C THR A 117 3.68 4.81 10.78
N ALA A 118 3.51 5.64 9.74
CA ALA A 118 4.27 5.52 8.50
C ALA A 118 5.78 5.70 8.75
N ALA A 119 6.16 6.67 9.58
CA ALA A 119 7.55 6.94 9.91
C ALA A 119 8.19 5.81 10.73
N GLN A 120 7.44 5.20 11.65
CA GLN A 120 7.90 4.01 12.38
C GLN A 120 8.20 2.84 11.45
N ARG A 121 7.31 2.57 10.48
CA ARG A 121 7.57 1.57 9.43
C ARG A 121 8.82 1.91 8.62
N GLY A 122 9.01 3.18 8.27
CA GLY A 122 10.23 3.65 7.60
C GLY A 122 11.50 3.34 8.39
N ILE A 123 11.49 3.57 9.71
CA ILE A 123 12.61 3.23 10.60
C ILE A 123 12.85 1.72 10.67
N GLU A 124 11.78 0.91 10.72
CA GLU A 124 11.89 -0.55 10.69
C GLU A 124 12.51 -1.06 9.38
N LEU A 125 12.18 -0.44 8.25
CA LEU A 125 12.82 -0.72 6.96
C LEU A 125 14.30 -0.32 6.97
N MET A 126 14.65 0.86 7.51
CA MET A 126 16.04 1.32 7.65
C MET A 126 16.91 0.40 8.51
N ARG A 127 16.33 -0.43 9.39
CA ARG A 127 17.10 -1.43 10.15
C ARG A 127 17.49 -2.64 9.30
N GLN A 128 16.82 -2.84 8.17
CA GLN A 128 17.00 -3.97 7.26
C GLN A 128 17.69 -3.57 5.95
N SER A 129 17.92 -2.27 5.73
CA SER A 129 18.51 -1.72 4.52
C SER A 129 19.50 -0.58 4.84
N ALA A 130 20.24 -0.12 3.83
CA ALA A 130 21.15 1.03 3.97
C ALA A 130 20.43 2.39 4.07
N GLY A 131 19.11 2.43 3.83
CA GLY A 131 18.31 3.64 3.79
C GLY A 131 16.88 3.38 3.33
N VAL A 132 16.04 4.41 3.37
CA VAL A 132 14.65 4.36 2.92
C VAL A 132 14.38 5.48 1.92
N ALA A 133 13.69 5.15 0.83
CA ALA A 133 13.16 6.13 -0.11
C ALA A 133 11.67 6.33 0.17
N VAL A 134 11.23 7.59 0.24
CA VAL A 134 9.80 7.93 0.36
C VAL A 134 9.33 8.45 -0.99
N VAL A 135 8.44 7.69 -1.64
CA VAL A 135 7.97 7.98 -2.99
C VAL A 135 6.53 8.49 -2.92
N ALA A 136 6.29 9.70 -3.44
CA ALA A 136 4.94 10.20 -3.66
C ALA A 136 4.30 9.43 -4.81
N ALA A 137 3.12 8.84 -4.58
CA ALA A 137 2.44 8.00 -5.58
C ALA A 137 2.00 8.78 -6.84
N SER A 138 1.70 10.08 -6.70
CA SER A 138 1.42 10.98 -7.82
C SER A 138 2.39 12.15 -7.87
N GLY A 139 3.18 12.22 -8.95
CA GLY A 139 4.14 13.31 -9.18
C GLY A 139 3.52 14.69 -9.44
N ASN A 140 2.21 14.75 -9.72
CA ASN A 140 1.49 16.01 -9.97
C ASN A 140 0.53 16.40 -8.84
N SER A 141 0.48 15.62 -7.75
CA SER A 141 -0.35 15.92 -6.59
C SER A 141 0.48 16.65 -5.54
N GLN A 142 0.19 17.95 -5.32
CA GLN A 142 0.80 18.69 -4.22
C GLN A 142 0.52 18.03 -2.86
N GLU A 143 -0.65 17.40 -2.71
CA GLU A 143 -1.00 16.67 -1.50
C GLU A 143 -0.03 15.50 -1.25
N ASP A 144 0.26 14.70 -2.27
CA ASP A 144 1.16 13.54 -2.13
C ASP A 144 2.60 13.98 -1.87
N ILE A 145 3.06 15.04 -2.54
CA ILE A 145 4.40 15.60 -2.33
C ILE A 145 4.54 16.13 -0.89
N LEU A 146 3.55 16.88 -0.40
CA LEU A 146 3.54 17.40 0.97
C LEU A 146 3.45 16.27 2.00
N ALA A 147 2.64 15.24 1.73
CA ALA A 147 2.52 14.06 2.57
C ALA A 147 3.86 13.29 2.65
N ALA A 148 4.50 13.03 1.51
CA ALA A 148 5.80 12.36 1.44
C ALA A 148 6.87 13.16 2.21
N ARG A 149 6.94 14.48 1.97
CA ARG A 149 7.84 15.36 2.71
C ARG A 149 7.60 15.31 4.22
N PHE A 150 6.36 15.40 4.66
CA PHE A 150 6.02 15.33 6.08
C PHE A 150 6.43 14.00 6.72
N ILE A 151 6.25 12.89 6.00
CA ILE A 151 6.70 11.57 6.46
C ILE A 151 8.23 11.50 6.57
N VAL A 152 8.98 12.01 5.57
CA VAL A 152 10.45 12.08 5.62
C VAL A 152 10.94 12.88 6.82
N GLU A 153 10.37 14.07 7.04
CA GLU A 153 10.70 14.91 8.19
C GLU A 153 10.40 14.19 9.51
N THR A 154 9.27 13.47 9.58
CA THR A 154 8.88 12.68 10.77
C THR A 154 9.85 11.51 11.00
N ILE A 155 10.28 10.80 9.95
CA ILE A 155 11.30 9.73 10.04
C ILE A 155 12.59 10.31 10.62
N SER A 156 13.07 11.44 10.09
CA SER A 156 14.31 12.06 10.55
C SER A 156 14.25 12.42 12.05
N VAL A 157 13.13 12.97 12.51
CA VAL A 157 12.94 13.33 13.92
C VAL A 157 12.92 12.08 14.81
N LEU A 158 12.16 11.05 14.43
CA LEU A 158 12.04 9.82 15.20
C LEU A 158 13.34 9.01 15.21
N ALA A 159 14.06 8.97 14.09
CA ALA A 159 15.37 8.31 14.00
C ALA A 159 16.39 8.95 14.94
N ALA A 160 16.44 10.29 14.97
CA ALA A 160 17.31 11.02 15.89
C ALA A 160 16.98 10.74 17.36
N GLN A 161 15.69 10.67 17.72
CA GLN A 161 15.25 10.31 19.08
C GLN A 161 15.66 8.87 19.48
N GLN A 162 15.80 7.98 18.50
CA GLN A 162 16.25 6.59 18.69
C GLN A 162 17.77 6.42 18.56
N GLY A 163 18.52 7.51 18.38
CA GLY A 163 19.97 7.46 18.19
C GLY A 163 20.41 6.84 16.86
N ILE A 164 19.52 6.80 15.87
CA ILE A 164 19.81 6.28 14.52
C ILE A 164 20.31 7.45 13.67
N PRO A 165 21.57 7.44 13.18
CA PRO A 165 22.07 8.46 12.28
C PRO A 165 21.26 8.48 10.98
N CYS A 166 20.71 9.64 10.62
CA CYS A 166 19.90 9.80 9.42
C CYS A 166 20.25 11.12 8.74
N GLN A 167 20.43 11.09 7.41
CA GLN A 167 20.58 12.25 6.57
C GLN A 167 19.50 12.22 5.50
N VAL A 168 18.75 13.33 5.39
CA VAL A 168 17.72 13.48 4.36
C VAL A 168 18.37 14.00 3.08
N ILE A 169 18.07 13.35 1.96
CA ILE A 169 18.47 13.75 0.61
C ILE A 169 17.19 13.98 -0.18
N TRP A 170 17.11 15.11 -0.88
CA TRP A 170 15.97 15.46 -1.74
C TRP A 170 16.44 15.36 -3.20
N ASP A 171 15.69 14.62 -4.01
CA ASP A 171 15.83 14.56 -5.47
C ASP A 171 14.70 15.36 -6.17
#